data_AF-A0A101HWP8-F1
#
_entry.id   AF-A0A101HWP8-F1
#
_cell.length_a   1.000
_cell.length_b   1.000
_cell.length_c   1.000
_cell.angle_alpha   90.00
_cell.angle_beta   90.00
_cell.angle_gamma   90.00
#
_symmetry.space_group_name_H-M   'P 1'
#
loop_
_entity.id
_entity.type
_entity.pdbx_description
1 polymer ?
#
loop_
_entity_poly.entity_id
_entity_poly.type
_entity_poly.pdbx_seq_one_letter_code
_entity_poly.pdbx_strand_id
1 'polypeptide(L)'
;MGLQDFELAGVQGRAGVSIFEQDHSRGLQVKKAIPYIFIAPAGAIIGFFLLYPLIYSLVISFFEWDLSPTMTFVGLGNYAQILSSSEFWDSMLYTAYYILGVLPFSLLIGFLFANLLNDSTGCYIAYCSRYGIQLSL
;
A
#
# COMPACT_ATOMS: atom_id res chain seq x y z
N MET A 1 -8.17 -4.85 61.88
CA MET A 1 -9.03 -3.87 61.18
C MET A 1 -8.22 -3.39 60.00
N GLY A 2 -8.37 -4.09 58.87
CA GLY A 2 -7.46 -4.01 57.72
C GLY A 2 -7.88 -2.93 56.74
N LEU A 3 -6.88 -2.33 56.10
CA LEU A 3 -7.02 -1.47 54.92
C LEU A 3 -5.86 -1.77 53.96
N GLN A 4 -5.73 -3.05 53.59
CA GLN A 4 -5.00 -3.50 52.39
C GLN A 4 -5.90 -3.40 51.13
N ASP A 5 -7.03 -2.71 51.22
CA ASP A 5 -8.13 -2.81 50.26
C ASP A 5 -8.24 -1.63 49.27
N PHE A 6 -7.36 -0.62 49.33
CA PHE A 6 -7.45 0.52 48.41
C PHE A 6 -6.62 0.37 47.11
N GLU A 7 -5.88 -0.73 46.96
CA GLU A 7 -5.06 -1.03 45.77
C GLU A 7 -5.86 -1.75 44.65
N LEU A 8 -7.17 -2.00 44.83
CA LEU A 8 -8.00 -2.80 43.91
C LEU A 8 -9.15 -2.05 43.20
N ALA A 9 -9.23 -0.73 43.27
CA ALA A 9 -10.31 0.02 42.62
C ALA A 9 -9.76 1.06 41.63
N GLY A 10 -9.59 0.68 40.35
CA GLY A 10 -9.59 1.69 39.30
C GLY A 10 -8.83 1.43 38.00
N VAL A 11 -8.04 0.37 37.87
CA VAL A 11 -7.48 -0.06 36.57
C VAL A 11 -8.49 -0.95 35.82
N GLN A 12 -9.75 -0.51 35.77
CA GLN A 12 -10.83 -1.18 35.06
C GLN A 12 -11.48 -0.23 34.03
N GLY A 13 -10.65 0.51 33.32
CA GLY A 13 -11.02 1.37 32.18
C GLY A 13 -10.78 0.73 30.82
N ARG A 14 -10.97 -0.60 30.70
CA ARG A 14 -11.04 -1.33 29.41
C ARG A 14 -12.50 -1.71 29.06
N ALA A 15 -13.48 -1.03 29.64
CA ALA A 15 -14.89 -1.17 29.28
C ALA A 15 -15.23 -0.18 28.17
N GLY A 16 -15.03 -0.59 26.91
CA GLY A 16 -15.27 0.27 25.75
C GLY A 16 -14.69 -0.24 24.43
N VAL A 17 -13.92 -1.34 24.47
CA VAL A 17 -13.49 -2.07 23.26
C VAL A 17 -14.19 -3.43 23.24
N SER A 18 -15.51 -3.42 23.35
CA SER A 18 -16.38 -4.60 23.19
C SER A 18 -17.50 -4.38 22.16
N ILE A 19 -17.44 -3.30 21.39
CA ILE A 19 -18.33 -3.08 20.23
C ILE A 19 -17.92 -3.89 18.98
N PHE A 20 -16.84 -4.67 19.08
CA PHE A 20 -16.56 -5.79 18.18
C PHE A 20 -16.97 -7.10 18.84
N GLU A 21 -18.20 -7.13 19.38
CA GLU A 21 -18.90 -8.38 19.63
C GLU A 21 -19.02 -9.09 18.28
N GLN A 22 -18.29 -10.18 18.18
CA GLN A 22 -18.28 -11.08 17.05
C GLN A 22 -19.71 -11.52 16.74
N ASP A 23 -20.31 -10.98 15.67
CA ASP A 23 -21.32 -11.74 14.94
C ASP A 23 -20.59 -12.79 14.09
N HIS A 24 -20.08 -13.79 14.81
CA HIS A 24 -19.61 -15.03 14.25
C HIS A 24 -20.84 -15.84 13.83
N SER A 25 -21.14 -15.73 12.53
CA SER A 25 -21.48 -16.88 11.71
C SER A 25 -22.81 -17.58 12.06
N ARG A 26 -23.94 -16.90 11.80
CA ARG A 26 -25.12 -17.65 11.31
C ARG A 26 -24.91 -18.03 9.85
N GLY A 27 -24.27 -19.20 9.69
CA GLY A 27 -24.50 -20.17 8.63
C GLY A 27 -25.00 -19.64 7.28
N LEU A 28 -24.13 -18.96 6.55
CA LEU A 28 -24.19 -19.02 5.10
C LEU A 28 -23.02 -19.92 4.69
N GLN A 29 -23.30 -21.20 4.42
CA GLN A 29 -22.38 -22.10 3.73
C GLN A 29 -22.21 -21.59 2.29
N VAL A 30 -21.64 -20.40 2.15
CA VAL A 30 -21.29 -19.80 0.89
C VAL A 30 -20.19 -20.69 0.35
N LYS A 31 -20.53 -21.51 -0.66
CA LYS A 31 -19.58 -22.32 -1.43
C LYS A 31 -18.31 -21.46 -1.63
N LYS A 32 -17.15 -21.98 -1.24
CA LYS A 32 -15.85 -21.27 -1.26
C LYS A 32 -15.57 -20.49 -2.56
N ALA A 33 -16.22 -20.84 -3.67
CA ALA A 33 -16.10 -20.21 -4.98
C ALA A 33 -16.85 -18.86 -5.16
N ILE A 34 -17.92 -18.58 -4.41
CA ILE A 34 -18.75 -17.38 -4.61
C ILE A 34 -17.96 -16.07 -4.44
N PRO A 35 -17.11 -15.86 -3.41
CA PRO A 35 -16.31 -14.63 -3.33
C PRO A 35 -15.36 -14.44 -4.52
N TYR A 36 -14.81 -15.53 -5.08
CA TYR A 36 -13.95 -15.46 -6.28
C TYR A 36 -14.72 -15.05 -7.53
N ILE A 37 -15.98 -15.49 -7.68
CA ILE A 37 -16.83 -15.12 -8.83
C ILE A 37 -17.15 -13.61 -8.82
N PHE A 38 -17.31 -13.00 -7.64
CA PHE A 38 -17.51 -11.55 -7.53
C PHE A 38 -16.24 -10.76 -7.85
N ILE A 39 -15.05 -11.27 -7.51
CA ILE A 39 -13.77 -10.63 -7.83
C ILE A 39 -13.36 -10.88 -9.29
N ALA A 40 -13.75 -12.02 -9.86
CA ALA A 40 -13.38 -12.45 -11.20
C ALA A 40 -13.59 -11.40 -12.31
N PRO A 41 -14.73 -10.71 -12.44
CA PRO A 41 -14.91 -9.72 -13.51
C PRO A 41 -13.97 -8.52 -13.36
N ALA A 42 -13.76 -8.02 -12.14
CA ALA A 42 -12.81 -6.94 -11.87
C ALA A 42 -11.37 -7.38 -12.12
N GLY A 43 -10.99 -8.56 -11.61
CA GLY A 43 -9.67 -9.15 -11.80
C GLY A 43 -9.36 -9.48 -13.26
N ALA A 44 -10.34 -9.94 -14.03
CA ALA A 44 -10.19 -10.22 -15.45
C ALA A 44 -9.94 -8.95 -16.26
N ILE A 45 -10.67 -7.86 -15.98
CA ILE A 45 -10.45 -6.56 -16.64
C ILE A 45 -9.06 -6.03 -16.28
N ILE A 46 -8.71 -5.96 -15.00
CA ILE A 46 -7.40 -5.49 -14.56
C ILE A 46 -6.28 -6.35 -15.17
N GLY A 47 -6.42 -7.67 -15.11
CA GLY A 47 -5.46 -8.61 -15.67
C GLY A 47 -5.31 -8.44 -17.18
N PHE A 48 -6.41 -8.28 -17.92
CA PHE A 48 -6.37 -8.05 -19.35
C PHE A 48 -5.62 -6.75 -19.69
N PHE A 49 -5.98 -5.64 -19.04
CA PHE A 49 -5.35 -4.33 -19.30
C PHE A 49 -3.89 -4.25 -18.87
N LEU A 50 -3.44 -5.07 -17.91
CA LEU A 50 -2.03 -5.15 -17.53
C LEU A 50 -1.25 -6.13 -18.42
N LEU A 51 -1.77 -7.34 -18.61
CA LEU A 51 -1.06 -8.42 -19.30
C LEU A 51 -1.03 -8.21 -20.81
N TYR A 52 -2.10 -7.68 -21.42
CA TYR A 52 -2.14 -7.45 -22.86
C TYR A 52 -1.00 -6.52 -23.34
N PRO A 53 -0.86 -5.27 -22.84
CA PRO A 53 0.22 -4.39 -23.27
C PRO A 53 1.59 -4.89 -22.80
N LEU A 54 1.67 -5.59 -21.66
CA LEU A 54 2.94 -6.15 -21.18
C LEU A 54 3.46 -7.24 -22.11
N ILE A 55 2.62 -8.21 -22.49
CA ILE A 55 2.99 -9.26 -23.44
C ILE A 55 3.29 -8.65 -24.80
N TYR A 56 2.46 -7.71 -25.27
CA TYR A 56 2.67 -7.04 -26.54
C TYR A 56 4.01 -6.26 -26.58
N SER A 57 4.32 -5.50 -25.53
CA SER A 57 5.59 -4.79 -25.40
C SER A 57 6.79 -5.74 -25.33
N LEU A 58 6.64 -6.90 -24.69
CA LEU A 58 7.68 -7.91 -24.61
C LEU A 58 7.90 -8.61 -25.95
N VAL A 59 6.84 -8.84 -26.74
CA VAL A 59 6.98 -9.36 -28.10
C VAL A 59 7.72 -8.33 -28.95
N ILE A 60 7.29 -7.06 -28.93
CA ILE A 60 7.91 -5.98 -29.71
C ILE A 60 9.37 -5.75 -29.33
N SER A 61 9.78 -5.91 -28.07
CA SER A 61 11.17 -5.68 -27.68
C SER A 61 12.18 -6.62 -28.36
N PHE A 62 11.74 -7.76 -28.91
CA PHE A 62 12.55 -8.66 -29.74
C PHE A 62 12.62 -8.26 -31.22
N PHE A 63 11.81 -7.29 -31.66
CA PHE A 63 11.82 -6.76 -33.01
C PHE A 63 12.47 -5.38 -33.00
N GLU A 64 13.22 -5.09 -34.05
CA GLU A 64 13.73 -3.75 -34.33
C GLU A 64 12.70 -3.06 -35.23
N TRP A 65 12.27 -1.87 -34.81
CA TRP A 65 11.21 -1.14 -35.48
C TRP A 65 11.42 0.38 -35.42
N ASP A 66 12.20 0.90 -36.37
CA ASP A 66 12.48 2.34 -36.52
C ASP A 66 11.40 3.08 -37.33
N LEU A 67 10.12 2.86 -37.01
CA LEU A 67 8.96 3.38 -37.78
C LEU A 67 8.97 2.95 -39.27
N SER A 68 9.81 1.99 -39.64
CA SER A 68 9.84 1.37 -40.95
C SER A 68 8.63 0.46 -41.15
N PRO A 69 8.11 0.31 -42.40
CA PRO A 69 7.04 -0.65 -42.68
C PRO A 69 7.45 -2.12 -42.44
N THR A 70 8.74 -2.42 -42.28
CA THR A 70 9.25 -3.76 -42.01
C THR A 70 9.75 -3.88 -40.58
N MET A 71 9.14 -4.78 -39.80
CA MET A 71 9.69 -5.22 -38.52
C MET A 71 10.73 -6.32 -38.77
N THR A 72 11.95 -6.13 -38.26
CA THR A 72 13.02 -7.13 -38.33
C THR A 72 13.12 -7.87 -37.00
N PHE A 73 13.11 -9.21 -37.04
CA PHE A 73 13.32 -10.01 -35.83
C PHE A 73 14.82 -10.09 -35.53
N VAL A 74 15.27 -9.35 -34.52
CA VAL A 74 16.67 -9.30 -34.07
C VAL A 74 16.88 -10.07 -32.75
N GLY A 75 15.81 -10.62 -32.17
CA GLY A 75 15.88 -11.38 -30.93
C GLY A 75 16.44 -10.52 -29.79
N LEU A 76 17.58 -10.92 -29.21
CA LEU A 76 18.20 -10.19 -28.09
C LEU A 76 19.13 -9.04 -28.52
N GLY A 77 19.26 -8.75 -29.82
CA GLY A 77 20.15 -7.70 -30.34
C GLY A 77 19.89 -6.32 -29.71
N ASN A 78 18.61 -5.95 -29.58
CA ASN A 78 18.19 -4.67 -28.97
C ASN A 78 18.71 -4.52 -27.53
N TYR A 79 18.67 -5.59 -26.73
CA TYR A 79 19.14 -5.56 -25.35
C TYR A 79 20.65 -5.40 -25.26
N ALA A 80 21.41 -6.12 -26.12
CA ALA A 80 22.86 -5.99 -26.16
C ALA A 80 23.30 -4.56 -26.56
N GLN A 81 22.60 -3.95 -27.52
CA GLN A 81 22.86 -2.57 -27.94
C GLN A 81 22.64 -1.58 -26.80
N ILE A 82 21.51 -1.65 -26.10
CA ILE A 82 21.18 -0.76 -24.97
C ILE A 82 22.16 -0.94 -23.81
N LEU A 83 22.51 -2.18 -23.47
CA LEU A 83 23.43 -2.46 -22.36
C LEU A 83 24.88 -2.00 -22.66
N SER A 84 25.23 -1.86 -23.93
CA SER A 84 26.54 -1.38 -24.36
C SER A 84 26.66 0.15 -24.46
N SER A 85 25.54 0.89 -24.41
CA SER A 85 25.56 2.35 -24.58
C SER A 85 25.86 3.07 -23.26
N SER A 86 26.71 4.10 -23.31
CA SER A 86 27.04 4.94 -22.17
C SER A 86 25.81 5.73 -21.67
N GLU A 87 24.99 6.20 -22.60
CA GLU A 87 23.81 7.01 -22.31
C GLU A 87 22.77 6.25 -21.46
N PHE A 88 22.65 4.93 -21.68
CA PHE A 88 21.79 4.08 -20.85
C PHE A 88 22.29 4.00 -19.41
N TRP A 89 23.59 3.80 -19.22
CA TRP A 89 24.18 3.73 -17.88
C TRP A 89 24.13 5.07 -17.16
N ASP A 90 24.39 6.17 -17.87
CA ASP A 90 24.28 7.52 -17.32
C ASP A 90 22.84 7.81 -16.87
N SER A 91 21.84 7.56 -17.73
CA SER A 91 20.42 7.75 -17.38
C SER A 91 19.96 6.85 -16.23
N MET A 92 20.44 5.61 -16.15
CA MET A 92 20.19 4.71 -15.02
C MET A 92 20.80 5.24 -13.72
N LEU A 93 22.05 5.75 -13.77
CA LEU A 93 22.70 6.36 -12.60
C LEU A 93 21.96 7.61 -12.15
N TYR A 94 21.57 8.51 -13.05
CA TYR A 94 20.77 9.69 -12.70
C TYR A 94 19.46 9.31 -12.01
N THR A 95 18.78 8.28 -12.53
CA THR A 95 17.55 7.75 -11.92
C THR A 95 17.82 7.17 -10.53
N ALA A 96 18.89 6.39 -10.37
CA ALA A 96 19.27 5.81 -9.09
C ALA A 96 19.61 6.90 -8.07
N TYR A 97 20.41 7.90 -8.44
CA TYR A 97 20.71 9.05 -7.59
C TYR A 97 19.45 9.82 -7.19
N TYR A 98 18.53 10.03 -8.12
CA TYR A 98 17.24 10.67 -7.84
C TYR A 98 16.41 9.87 -6.83
N ILE A 99 16.24 8.56 -7.04
CA ILE A 99 15.49 7.68 -6.14
C ILE A 99 16.12 7.65 -4.75
N LEU A 100 17.44 7.52 -4.67
CA LEU A 100 18.19 7.55 -3.41
C LEU A 100 18.08 8.89 -2.69
N GLY A 101 17.83 10.00 -3.38
CA GLY A 101 17.54 11.28 -2.73
C GLY A 101 16.08 11.39 -2.28
N VAL A 102 15.15 11.09 -3.17
CA VAL A 102 13.71 11.34 -2.97
C VAL A 102 13.07 10.37 -1.98
N LEU A 103 13.41 9.08 -2.03
CA LEU A 103 12.81 8.09 -1.12
C LEU A 103 13.13 8.36 0.35
N PRO A 104 14.39 8.49 0.80
CA PRO A 104 14.66 8.77 2.20
C PRO A 104 14.14 10.15 2.60
N PHE A 105 14.20 11.15 1.72
CA PHE A 105 13.67 12.47 2.03
C PHE A 105 12.16 12.46 2.26
N SER A 106 11.40 11.81 1.37
CA SER A 106 9.94 11.66 1.52
C SER A 106 9.55 10.82 2.75
N LEU A 107 10.32 9.77 3.07
CA LEU A 107 10.13 8.97 4.28
C LEU A 107 10.44 9.78 5.55
N LEU A 108 11.52 10.54 5.57
CA LEU A 108 11.91 11.38 6.72
C LEU A 108 10.85 12.45 6.98
N ILE A 109 10.37 13.12 5.94
CA ILE A 109 9.30 14.10 6.05
C ILE A 109 8.02 13.42 6.54
N GLY A 110 7.58 12.33 5.89
CA GLY A 110 6.38 11.60 6.29
C GLY A 110 6.45 11.12 7.75
N PHE A 111 7.62 10.63 8.18
CA PHE A 111 7.87 10.22 9.56
C PHE A 111 7.84 11.39 10.54
N LEU A 112 8.43 12.54 10.18
CA LEU A 112 8.40 13.74 11.01
C LEU A 112 6.97 14.25 11.19
N PHE A 113 6.20 14.33 10.11
CA PHE A 113 4.79 14.69 10.16
C PHE A 113 3.99 13.69 10.99
N ALA A 114 4.23 12.38 10.84
CA ALA A 114 3.58 11.37 11.64
C ALA A 114 3.85 11.57 13.14
N ASN A 115 5.07 11.91 13.56
CA ASN A 115 5.38 12.17 14.96
C ASN A 115 4.72 13.45 15.48
N LEU A 116 4.77 14.54 14.72
CA LEU A 116 4.12 15.81 15.07
C LEU A 116 2.59 15.65 15.24
N LEU A 117 1.97 14.89 14.34
CA LEU A 117 0.54 14.58 14.44
C LEU A 117 0.27 13.59 15.57
N ASN A 118 1.11 12.58 15.79
CA ASN A 118 0.92 11.60 16.86
C ASN A 118 0.85 12.26 18.24
N ASP A 119 1.72 13.23 18.51
CA ASP A 119 1.70 13.98 19.78
C ASP A 119 0.44 14.85 19.92
N SER A 120 -0.02 15.44 18.82
CA SER A 120 -1.28 16.21 18.78
C SER A 120 -2.51 15.31 18.90
N THR A 121 -2.43 14.08 18.37
CA THR A 121 -3.54 13.14 18.31
C THR A 121 -3.74 12.45 19.66
N GLY A 122 -2.65 12.12 20.36
CA GLY A 122 -2.70 11.63 21.75
C GLY A 122 -3.33 12.65 22.70
N CYS A 123 -3.00 13.95 22.53
CA CYS A 123 -3.64 15.02 23.27
C CYS A 123 -5.11 15.21 22.86
N TYR A 124 -5.49 15.10 21.59
CA TYR A 124 -6.91 15.17 21.17
C TYR A 124 -7.75 14.03 21.76
N ILE A 125 -7.27 12.78 21.75
CA ILE A 125 -8.00 11.63 22.33
C ILE A 125 -8.03 11.76 23.86
N ALA A 126 -6.92 12.16 24.49
CA ALA A 126 -6.88 12.40 25.93
C ALA A 126 -7.74 13.60 26.35
N TYR A 127 -7.82 14.65 25.53
CA TYR A 127 -8.66 15.83 25.73
C TYR A 127 -10.13 15.51 25.50
N CYS A 128 -10.48 14.74 24.46
CA CYS A 128 -11.86 14.30 24.22
C CYS A 128 -12.35 13.29 25.27
N SER A 129 -11.44 12.47 25.80
CA SER A 129 -11.69 11.58 26.95
C SER A 129 -11.81 12.33 28.28
N ARG A 130 -11.04 13.41 28.48
CA ARG A 130 -11.04 14.21 29.72
C ARG A 130 -12.12 15.30 29.76
N TYR A 131 -12.45 15.89 28.61
CA TYR A 131 -13.50 16.88 28.42
C TYR A 131 -14.69 16.23 27.71
N GLY A 132 -15.20 15.17 28.32
CA GLY A 132 -16.38 14.44 27.86
C GLY A 132 -17.43 15.40 27.31
N ILE A 133 -17.81 15.16 26.05
CA ILE A 133 -18.81 15.89 25.29
C ILE A 133 -20.07 16.04 26.15
N GLN A 134 -20.16 17.18 26.83
CA GLN A 134 -21.38 17.70 27.42
C GLN A 134 -21.80 18.90 26.57
N LEU A 135 -21.88 18.67 25.27
CA LEU A 135 -22.59 19.55 24.36
C LEU A 135 -24.06 19.11 24.40
N SER A 136 -24.75 19.44 25.50
CA SER A 136 -26.19 19.42 25.55
C SER A 136 -26.72 20.56 24.68
N LEU A 137 -27.19 20.21 23.49
CA LEU A 137 -28.38 20.85 22.93
C LEU A 137 -29.61 20.37 23.73
#